data_AF-A0A378M9W8-F1
#
_entry.id   AF-A0A378M9W8-F1
#
_cell.length_a   1.000
_cell.length_b   1.000
_cell.length_c   1.000
_cell.angle_alpha   90.00
_cell.angle_beta   90.00
_cell.angle_gamma   90.00
#
_symmetry.space_group_name_H-M   'P 1'
#
loop_
_entity.id
_entity.type
_entity.pdbx_description
1 polymer ?
#
loop_
_entity_poly.entity_id
_entity_poly.type
_entity_poly.pdbx_seq_one_letter_code
_entity_poly.pdbx_strand_id
1 'polypeptide(L)'
;MTKTAACRQPLNKNGFTLIETLLVLAVVSIIFICSFFPAADLLARLAEKELISEIRSTIIYTQLYALSSKEDATIIFDNKANCFSASSKQTTLNTIALSPHLKLTANNAVSMKFSGQNGNINKFGSIKLHGHNREYRFIFQIGKGRFRIEENNGFLLLESLFSLFLLTTFLTLFLSFSIHTVNKLSDQKQSTYLYQQLYEHSLLLPQKSFKSVELQITSEQIEKELVLCAATPTKKICTK
;
A
#
# COMPACT_ATOMS: atom_id res chain seq x y z
N MET A 1 9.85 13.55 -68.47
CA MET A 1 9.23 13.80 -67.15
C MET A 1 9.59 12.65 -66.23
N THR A 2 10.60 12.81 -65.38
CA THR A 2 11.06 11.77 -64.44
C THR A 2 11.02 12.35 -63.03
N LYS A 3 10.00 11.93 -62.29
CA LYS A 3 9.73 12.38 -60.91
C LYS A 3 10.54 11.46 -59.99
N THR A 4 11.77 11.85 -59.65
CA THR A 4 12.56 11.14 -58.63
C THR A 4 11.97 11.47 -57.26
N ALA A 5 11.14 10.57 -56.75
CA ALA A 5 10.67 10.59 -55.38
C ALA A 5 11.85 10.29 -54.45
N ALA A 6 12.34 11.31 -53.76
CA ALA A 6 13.29 11.13 -52.67
C ALA A 6 12.61 10.33 -51.56
N CYS A 7 13.12 9.12 -51.31
CA CYS A 7 12.64 8.26 -50.24
C CYS A 7 13.01 8.91 -48.89
N ARG A 8 12.03 9.52 -48.21
CA ARG A 8 12.20 9.98 -46.83
C ARG A 8 12.23 8.77 -45.92
N GLN A 9 13.36 8.51 -45.27
CA GLN A 9 13.38 7.60 -44.14
C GLN A 9 12.56 8.22 -42.99
N PRO A 10 11.61 7.49 -42.39
CA PRO A 10 10.91 7.99 -41.22
C PRO A 10 11.91 8.04 -40.06
N LEU A 11 12.17 9.26 -39.59
CA LEU A 11 12.83 9.53 -38.31
C LEU A 11 12.19 8.66 -37.24
N ASN A 12 13.03 7.86 -36.58
CA ASN A 12 12.66 6.95 -35.52
C ASN A 12 11.85 7.71 -34.46
N LYS A 13 10.52 7.52 -34.48
CA LYS A 13 9.65 8.01 -33.42
C LYS A 13 9.93 7.12 -32.23
N ASN A 14 10.64 7.67 -31.25
CA ASN A 14 10.67 7.15 -29.88
C ASN A 14 9.25 7.27 -29.29
N GLY A 15 8.27 6.59 -29.88
CA GLY A 15 7.01 6.30 -29.23
C GLY A 15 7.34 5.42 -28.04
N PHE A 16 6.80 5.77 -26.88
CA PHE A 16 6.88 4.95 -25.67
C PHE A 16 6.76 3.49 -26.06
N THR A 17 7.84 2.75 -25.88
CA THR A 17 7.87 1.36 -26.29
C THR A 17 6.88 0.63 -25.39
N LEU A 18 6.05 -0.24 -25.97
CA LEU A 18 5.03 -1.01 -25.25
C LEU A 18 5.61 -1.69 -23.99
N ILE A 19 6.88 -2.07 -24.05
CA ILE A 19 7.66 -2.62 -22.93
C ILE A 19 7.85 -1.64 -21.76
N GLU A 20 8.05 -0.34 -22.01
CA GLU A 20 8.24 0.68 -20.98
C GLU A 20 6.93 0.90 -20.20
N THR A 21 5.79 0.99 -20.89
CA THR A 21 4.47 1.09 -20.24
C THR A 21 4.09 -0.20 -19.49
N LEU A 22 4.49 -1.36 -20.00
CA LEU A 22 4.22 -2.66 -19.37
C LEU A 22 5.08 -2.86 -18.12
N LEU A 23 6.33 -2.36 -18.12
CA LEU A 23 7.19 -2.34 -16.95
C LEU A 23 6.62 -1.43 -15.85
N VAL A 24 6.14 -0.25 -16.21
CA VAL A 24 5.48 0.67 -15.26
C VAL A 24 4.24 0.02 -14.65
N LEU A 25 3.40 -0.59 -15.47
CA LEU A 25 2.22 -1.31 -15.01
C LEU A 25 2.57 -2.48 -14.08
N ALA A 26 3.64 -3.22 -14.38
CA ALA A 26 4.13 -4.30 -13.54
C ALA A 26 4.59 -3.79 -12.16
N VAL A 27 5.36 -2.70 -12.13
CA VAL A 27 5.81 -2.08 -10.86
C VAL A 27 4.61 -1.58 -10.05
N VAL A 28 3.66 -0.87 -10.68
CA VAL A 28 2.43 -0.39 -10.03
C VAL A 28 1.60 -1.56 -9.48
N SER A 29 1.48 -2.65 -10.23
CA SER A 29 0.73 -3.84 -9.80
C SER A 29 1.37 -4.52 -8.58
N ILE A 30 2.70 -4.65 -8.55
CA ILE A 30 3.44 -5.19 -7.40
C ILE A 30 3.19 -4.31 -6.17
N ILE A 31 3.21 -2.98 -6.34
CA ILE A 31 2.96 -2.02 -5.25
C ILE A 31 1.54 -2.16 -4.69
N PHE A 32 0.53 -2.32 -5.55
CA PHE A 32 -0.85 -2.54 -5.13
C PHE A 32 -0.99 -3.82 -4.29
N ILE A 33 -0.35 -4.90 -4.72
CA ILE A 33 -0.35 -6.18 -3.99
C ILE A 33 0.30 -6.01 -2.61
N CYS A 34 1.44 -5.32 -2.52
CA CYS A 34 2.12 -5.05 -1.26
C CYS A 34 1.31 -4.17 -0.31
N SER A 35 0.53 -3.22 -0.83
CA SER A 35 -0.29 -2.30 -0.01
C SER A 35 -1.58 -2.95 0.52
N PHE A 36 -2.09 -3.98 -0.14
CA PHE A 36 -3.33 -4.65 0.24
C PHE A 36 -3.17 -5.56 1.48
N PHE A 37 -2.01 -6.18 1.66
CA PHE A 37 -1.70 -7.06 2.79
C PHE A 37 -1.88 -6.40 4.19
N PRO A 38 -1.30 -5.22 4.48
CA PRO A 38 -1.46 -4.59 5.80
C PRO A 38 -2.89 -4.10 6.07
N ALA A 39 -3.68 -3.81 5.03
CA ALA A 39 -5.06 -3.36 5.18
C ALA A 39 -5.99 -4.47 5.71
N ALA A 40 -5.82 -5.71 5.22
CA ALA A 40 -6.59 -6.85 5.70
C ALA A 40 -6.29 -7.17 7.16
N ASP A 41 -5.02 -7.12 7.55
CA ASP A 41 -4.61 -7.30 8.94
C ASP A 41 -5.21 -6.19 9.82
N LEU A 42 -5.14 -4.92 9.42
CA LEU A 42 -5.77 -3.81 10.16
C LEU A 42 -7.26 -4.02 10.41
N LEU A 43 -8.02 -4.50 9.42
CA LEU A 43 -9.45 -4.80 9.57
C LEU A 43 -9.69 -5.92 10.59
N ALA A 44 -8.92 -7.01 10.51
CA ALA A 44 -8.97 -8.08 11.50
C ALA A 44 -8.65 -7.55 12.90
N ARG A 45 -7.69 -6.63 13.02
CA ARG A 45 -7.31 -6.02 14.30
C ARG A 45 -8.44 -5.20 14.93
N LEU A 46 -9.18 -4.46 14.11
CA LEU A 46 -10.33 -3.68 14.58
C LEU A 46 -11.46 -4.59 15.05
N ALA A 47 -11.76 -5.64 14.28
CA ALA A 47 -12.78 -6.62 14.65
C ALA A 47 -12.45 -7.34 15.97
N GLU A 48 -11.19 -7.76 16.17
CA GLU A 48 -10.74 -8.34 17.45
C GLU A 48 -10.91 -7.35 18.61
N LYS A 49 -10.55 -6.07 18.40
CA LYS A 49 -10.63 -5.04 19.45
C LYS A 49 -12.08 -4.78 19.89
N GLU A 50 -13.01 -4.73 18.95
CA GLU A 50 -14.45 -4.61 19.25
C GLU A 50 -14.94 -5.81 20.05
N LEU A 51 -14.61 -7.03 19.63
CA LEU A 51 -14.98 -8.26 20.33
C LEU A 51 -14.44 -8.30 21.78
N ILE A 52 -13.18 -7.92 21.98
CA ILE A 52 -12.55 -7.84 23.31
C ILE A 52 -13.23 -6.76 24.18
N SER A 53 -13.65 -5.65 23.57
CA SER A 53 -14.42 -4.59 24.24
C SER A 53 -15.81 -5.07 24.67
N GLU A 54 -16.47 -5.88 23.84
CA GLU A 54 -17.76 -6.49 24.13
C GLU A 54 -17.66 -7.50 25.29
N ILE A 55 -16.63 -8.36 25.26
CA ILE A 55 -16.33 -9.30 26.35
C ILE A 55 -16.08 -8.53 27.65
N ARG A 56 -15.25 -7.47 27.61
CA ARG A 56 -14.98 -6.61 28.78
C ARG A 56 -16.27 -6.05 29.36
N SER A 57 -17.12 -5.47 28.52
CA SER A 57 -18.38 -4.86 28.93
C SER A 57 -19.33 -5.90 29.54
N THR A 58 -19.37 -7.10 28.95
CA THR A 58 -20.17 -8.21 29.46
C THR A 58 -19.67 -8.72 30.81
N ILE A 59 -18.36 -8.81 31.03
CA ILE A 59 -17.79 -9.17 32.35
C ILE A 59 -18.20 -8.14 33.41
N ILE A 60 -18.04 -6.84 33.11
CA ILE A 60 -18.42 -5.76 34.03
C ILE A 60 -19.92 -5.82 34.33
N TYR A 61 -20.75 -5.96 33.30
CA TYR A 61 -22.20 -6.10 33.45
C TYR A 61 -22.57 -7.31 34.31
N THR A 62 -21.93 -8.45 34.10
CA THR A 62 -22.17 -9.67 34.87
C THR A 62 -21.82 -9.50 36.35
N GLN A 63 -20.72 -8.80 36.65
CA GLN A 63 -20.34 -8.48 38.02
C GLN A 63 -21.34 -7.52 38.68
N LEU A 64 -21.79 -6.49 37.96
CA LEU A 64 -22.80 -5.55 38.44
C LEU A 64 -24.16 -6.23 38.65
N TYR A 65 -24.53 -7.12 37.73
CA TYR A 65 -25.74 -7.93 37.82
C TYR A 65 -25.72 -8.80 39.08
N ALA A 66 -24.59 -9.47 39.37
CA ALA A 66 -24.47 -10.28 40.57
C ALA A 66 -24.70 -9.43 41.85
N LEU A 67 -24.09 -8.25 41.90
CA LEU A 67 -24.23 -7.33 43.03
C LEU A 67 -25.65 -6.77 43.18
N SER A 68 -26.32 -6.41 42.09
CA SER A 68 -27.65 -5.79 42.13
C SER A 68 -28.75 -6.81 42.42
N SER A 69 -28.68 -8.00 41.80
CA SER A 69 -29.65 -9.09 41.98
C SER A 69 -29.43 -9.88 43.27
N LYS A 70 -28.26 -9.73 43.91
CA LYS A 70 -27.79 -10.58 45.02
C LYS A 70 -27.72 -12.07 44.66
N GLU A 71 -27.64 -12.38 43.37
CA GLU A 71 -27.47 -13.74 42.85
C GLU A 71 -26.06 -13.94 42.31
N ASP A 72 -25.57 -15.17 42.37
CA ASP A 72 -24.27 -15.48 41.77
C ASP A 72 -24.37 -15.53 40.25
N ALA A 73 -23.45 -14.83 39.58
CA ALA A 73 -23.34 -14.84 38.13
C ALA A 73 -22.02 -15.48 37.69
N THR A 74 -22.05 -16.25 36.61
CA THR A 74 -20.93 -17.03 36.10
C THR A 74 -20.57 -16.57 34.70
N ILE A 75 -19.27 -16.47 34.43
CA ILE A 75 -18.71 -16.31 33.10
C ILE A 75 -17.98 -17.58 32.69
N ILE A 76 -18.14 -17.99 31.44
CA ILE A 76 -17.60 -19.24 30.89
C ILE A 76 -16.94 -18.93 29.55
N PHE A 77 -15.66 -19.27 29.44
CA PHE A 77 -14.94 -19.34 28.17
C PHE A 77 -14.93 -20.80 27.73
N ASP A 78 -15.70 -21.13 26.69
CA ASP A 78 -15.76 -22.48 26.13
C ASP A 78 -14.88 -22.59 24.90
N ASN A 79 -13.85 -23.45 24.98
CA ASN A 79 -12.94 -23.70 23.87
C ASN A 79 -13.58 -24.60 22.79
N LYS A 80 -14.47 -25.53 23.16
CA LYS A 80 -15.09 -26.47 22.21
C LYS A 80 -16.16 -25.77 21.37
N ALA A 81 -16.99 -24.96 22.03
CA ALA A 81 -18.02 -24.17 21.37
C ALA A 81 -17.49 -22.85 20.77
N ASN A 82 -16.23 -22.50 21.05
CA ASN A 82 -15.59 -21.24 20.68
C ASN A 82 -16.48 -20.03 21.02
N CYS A 83 -16.97 -19.99 22.26
CA CYS A 83 -17.86 -18.93 22.70
C CYS A 83 -17.54 -18.47 24.12
N PHE A 84 -17.87 -17.22 24.39
CA PHE A 84 -17.88 -16.64 25.72
C PHE A 84 -19.33 -16.44 26.15
N SER A 85 -19.69 -16.90 27.33
CA SER A 85 -21.04 -16.74 27.86
C SER A 85 -21.03 -16.23 29.29
N ALA A 86 -22.05 -15.46 29.62
CA ALA A 86 -22.37 -14.98 30.94
C ALA A 86 -23.77 -15.43 31.32
N SER A 87 -23.94 -16.02 32.50
CA SER A 87 -25.23 -16.51 32.97
C SER A 87 -25.38 -16.35 34.48
N SER A 88 -26.59 -16.11 34.95
CA SER A 88 -27.00 -16.34 36.34
C SER A 88 -27.63 -17.74 36.45
N LYS A 89 -27.93 -18.14 37.69
CA LYS A 89 -28.52 -19.44 38.06
C LYS A 89 -29.76 -19.82 37.24
N GLN A 90 -30.50 -18.84 36.73
CA GLN A 90 -31.77 -19.04 36.02
C GLN A 90 -31.85 -18.35 34.65
N THR A 91 -30.81 -17.61 34.24
CA THR A 91 -30.91 -16.75 33.04
C THR A 91 -29.57 -16.59 32.37
N THR A 92 -29.52 -16.79 31.05
CA THR A 92 -28.38 -16.40 30.22
C THR A 92 -28.39 -14.88 30.05
N LEU A 93 -27.32 -14.21 30.46
CA LEU A 93 -27.20 -12.76 30.39
C LEU A 93 -26.74 -12.33 29.00
N ASN A 94 -25.67 -12.96 28.50
CA ASN A 94 -25.16 -12.71 27.16
C ASN A 94 -24.32 -13.90 26.67
N THR A 95 -24.31 -14.12 25.37
CA THR A 95 -23.46 -15.12 24.71
C THR A 95 -22.82 -14.49 23.49
N ILE A 96 -21.49 -14.47 23.47
CA ILE A 96 -20.66 -13.89 22.42
C ILE A 96 -19.94 -15.03 21.71
N ALA A 97 -20.15 -15.16 20.41
CA ALA A 97 -19.37 -16.08 19.59
C ALA A 97 -17.94 -15.53 19.42
N LEU A 98 -16.92 -16.35 19.72
CA LEU A 98 -15.54 -15.95 19.47
C LEU A 98 -15.27 -16.11 17.97
N SER A 99 -14.50 -15.16 17.40
CA SER A 99 -14.03 -15.27 16.02
C SER A 99 -13.21 -16.56 15.84
N PRO A 100 -13.21 -17.22 14.66
CA PRO A 100 -12.42 -18.43 14.41
C PRO A 100 -10.92 -18.25 14.69
N HIS A 101 -10.45 -17.01 14.59
CA HIS A 101 -9.06 -16.62 14.82
C HIS A 101 -8.73 -16.36 16.29
N LEU A 102 -9.74 -16.24 17.17
CA LEU A 102 -9.57 -15.98 18.60
C LEU A 102 -9.88 -17.25 19.39
N LYS A 103 -8.84 -17.97 19.84
CA LYS A 103 -8.98 -19.25 20.53
C LYS A 103 -8.45 -19.20 21.96
N LEU A 104 -9.11 -19.95 22.83
CA LEU A 104 -8.65 -20.14 24.21
C LEU A 104 -7.40 -21.01 24.23
N THR A 105 -6.34 -20.56 24.93
CA THR A 105 -5.12 -21.38 25.10
C THR A 105 -5.36 -22.63 25.95
N ALA A 106 -6.41 -22.63 26.79
CA ALA A 106 -6.74 -23.75 27.65
C ALA A 106 -7.53 -24.85 26.91
N ASN A 107 -7.14 -26.11 27.09
CA ASN A 107 -7.83 -27.25 26.47
C ASN A 107 -9.28 -27.44 26.94
N ASN A 108 -9.61 -26.94 28.13
CA ASN A 108 -10.93 -27.09 28.75
C ASN A 108 -11.62 -25.72 28.93
N ALA A 109 -12.94 -25.75 29.03
CA ALA A 109 -13.72 -24.57 29.35
C ALA A 109 -13.30 -24.00 30.73
N VAL A 110 -13.13 -22.69 30.80
CA VAL A 110 -12.76 -21.98 32.03
C VAL A 110 -13.96 -21.19 32.52
N SER A 111 -14.45 -21.55 33.71
CA SER A 111 -15.57 -20.84 34.36
C SER A 111 -15.15 -20.14 35.64
N MET A 112 -15.66 -18.92 35.82
CA MET A 112 -15.45 -18.07 37.00
C MET A 112 -16.80 -17.50 37.46
N LYS A 113 -16.99 -17.43 38.77
CA LYS A 113 -18.24 -16.99 39.41
C LYS A 113 -18.00 -15.72 40.20
N PHE A 114 -18.85 -14.73 39.99
CA PHE A 114 -18.98 -13.54 40.83
C PHE A 114 -20.04 -13.79 41.89
N SER A 115 -19.69 -13.53 43.15
CA SER A 115 -20.62 -13.72 44.25
C SER A 115 -21.64 -12.59 44.33
N GLY A 116 -22.93 -12.92 44.46
CA GLY A 116 -23.98 -11.91 44.59
C GLY A 116 -23.92 -11.11 45.90
N GLN A 117 -23.24 -11.61 46.93
CA GLN A 117 -23.18 -10.94 48.23
C GLN A 117 -22.17 -9.79 48.28
N ASN A 118 -21.04 -9.93 47.59
CA ASN A 118 -19.90 -9.00 47.72
C ASN A 118 -19.18 -8.74 46.39
N GLY A 119 -19.63 -9.34 45.29
CA GLY A 119 -19.02 -9.19 43.96
C GLY A 119 -17.65 -9.86 43.85
N ASN A 120 -17.24 -10.65 44.84
CA ASN A 120 -15.95 -11.31 44.81
C ASN A 120 -15.93 -12.44 43.79
N ILE A 121 -14.78 -12.61 43.15
CA ILE A 121 -14.57 -13.70 42.20
C ILE A 121 -14.13 -14.97 42.95
N ASN A 122 -14.69 -16.12 42.58
CA ASN A 122 -14.37 -17.41 43.24
C ASN A 122 -13.01 -17.99 42.83
N LYS A 123 -12.46 -17.54 41.69
CA LYS A 123 -11.20 -18.00 41.12
C LYS A 123 -10.40 -16.80 40.64
N PHE A 124 -9.10 -16.85 40.84
CA PHE A 124 -8.16 -15.86 40.33
C PHE A 124 -7.23 -16.52 39.31
N GLY A 125 -6.59 -15.69 38.49
CA GLY A 125 -5.65 -16.17 37.47
C GLY A 125 -5.75 -15.40 36.17
N SER A 126 -5.06 -15.91 35.16
CA SER A 126 -5.06 -15.32 33.82
C SER A 126 -5.67 -16.26 32.80
N ILE A 127 -6.66 -15.76 32.05
CA ILE A 127 -7.20 -16.42 30.86
C ILE A 127 -6.50 -15.82 29.65
N LYS A 128 -5.98 -16.69 28.77
CA LYS A 128 -5.28 -16.30 27.55
C LYS A 128 -6.12 -16.65 26.33
N LEU A 129 -6.29 -15.68 25.45
CA LEU A 129 -6.85 -15.87 24.11
C LEU A 129 -5.75 -15.59 23.08
N HIS A 130 -5.51 -16.53 22.18
CA HIS A 130 -4.66 -16.31 21.01
C HIS A 130 -5.53 -15.84 19.85
N GLY A 131 -5.29 -14.61 19.42
CA GLY A 131 -5.83 -14.04 18.18
C GLY A 131 -4.94 -14.37 16.98
N HIS A 132 -5.11 -13.63 15.89
CA HIS A 132 -4.34 -13.87 14.65
C HIS A 132 -2.82 -13.70 14.85
N ASN A 133 -2.39 -12.56 15.39
CA ASN A 133 -0.97 -12.25 15.60
C ASN A 133 -0.70 -11.66 16.99
N ARG A 134 -1.62 -11.89 17.93
CA ARG A 134 -1.63 -11.26 19.26
C ARG A 134 -2.15 -12.21 20.33
N GLU A 135 -1.66 -12.00 21.54
CA GLU A 135 -2.15 -12.70 22.73
C GLU A 135 -2.88 -11.70 23.62
N TYR A 136 -4.14 -11.99 23.93
CA TYR A 136 -4.93 -11.24 24.90
C TYR A 136 -4.94 -11.99 26.22
N ARG A 137 -4.61 -11.28 27.30
CA ARG A 137 -4.54 -11.86 28.63
C ARG A 137 -5.50 -11.15 29.57
N PHE A 138 -6.53 -11.87 29.99
CA PHE A 138 -7.52 -11.44 30.98
C PHE A 138 -7.05 -11.86 32.36
N ILE A 139 -6.64 -10.91 33.18
CA ILE A 139 -6.04 -11.17 34.49
C ILE A 139 -7.04 -10.77 35.56
N PHE A 140 -7.53 -11.77 36.28
CA PHE A 140 -8.47 -11.62 37.37
C PHE A 140 -7.72 -11.67 38.71
N GLN A 141 -7.88 -10.59 39.48
CA GLN A 141 -7.26 -10.45 40.79
C GLN A 141 -8.15 -11.07 41.89
N ILE A 142 -7.50 -11.54 42.95
CA ILE A 142 -8.20 -12.06 44.14
C ILE A 142 -9.01 -10.94 44.82
N GLY A 143 -10.17 -11.28 45.37
CA GLY A 143 -11.02 -10.38 46.14
C GLY A 143 -12.13 -9.77 45.27
N LYS A 144 -12.18 -8.43 45.19
CA LYS A 144 -13.28 -7.62 44.62
C LYS A 144 -13.57 -7.80 43.10
N GLY A 145 -13.12 -8.89 42.49
CA GLY A 145 -13.39 -9.20 41.09
C GLY A 145 -12.73 -8.24 40.08
N ARG A 146 -11.71 -7.47 40.50
CA ARG A 146 -10.97 -6.58 39.60
C ARG A 146 -10.29 -7.39 38.51
N PHE A 147 -10.46 -6.96 37.26
CA PHE A 147 -9.78 -7.56 36.14
C PHE A 147 -9.11 -6.51 35.26
N ARG A 148 -8.10 -6.94 34.52
CA ARG A 148 -7.38 -6.14 33.53
C ARG A 148 -7.13 -6.99 32.29
N ILE A 149 -7.11 -6.35 31.14
CA ILE A 149 -6.82 -6.99 29.86
C ILE A 149 -5.48 -6.46 29.39
N GLU A 150 -4.49 -7.33 29.23
CA GLU A 150 -3.23 -7.01 28.57
C GLU A 150 -3.29 -7.51 27.13
N GLU A 151 -2.84 -6.68 26.20
CA GLU A 151 -2.61 -7.05 24.80
C GLU A 151 -1.09 -7.18 24.63
N ASN A 152 -0.62 -8.39 24.33
CA ASN A 152 0.78 -8.60 23.99
C ASN A 152 0.94 -8.67 22.47
N ASN A 153 1.58 -7.64 21.93
CA ASN A 153 1.92 -7.53 20.51
C ASN A 153 3.27 -8.20 20.30
N GLY A 154 3.27 -9.53 20.25
CA GLY A 154 4.50 -10.32 20.20
C GLY A 154 5.42 -10.01 19.02
N PHE A 155 4.93 -9.39 17.93
CA PHE A 155 5.72 -9.24 16.71
C PHE A 155 5.18 -8.16 15.73
N LEU A 156 4.77 -6.97 16.20
CA LEU A 156 4.11 -5.99 15.31
C LEU A 156 4.88 -4.70 15.04
N LEU A 157 5.86 -4.34 15.87
CA LEU A 157 6.67 -3.13 15.62
C LEU A 157 7.52 -3.29 14.36
N LEU A 158 8.08 -4.48 14.13
CA LEU A 158 8.89 -4.75 12.95
C LEU A 158 8.05 -4.68 11.66
N GLU A 159 6.83 -5.23 11.67
CA GLU A 159 5.92 -5.17 10.52
C GLU A 159 5.44 -3.74 10.24
N SER A 160 5.17 -2.95 11.28
CA SER A 160 4.81 -1.54 11.12
C SER A 160 5.99 -0.72 10.58
N LEU A 161 7.22 -1.00 11.02
CA LEU A 161 8.43 -0.34 10.53
C LEU A 161 8.74 -0.75 9.09
N PHE A 162 8.53 -2.02 8.74
CA PHE A 162 8.69 -2.52 7.38
C PHE A 162 7.65 -1.90 6.44
N SER A 163 6.39 -1.78 6.88
CA SER A 163 5.34 -1.08 6.12
C SER A 163 5.68 0.40 5.91
N LEU A 164 6.17 1.09 6.94
CA LEU A 164 6.62 2.47 6.83
C LEU A 164 7.80 2.60 5.87
N PHE A 165 8.78 1.69 5.95
CA PHE A 165 9.91 1.63 5.05
C PHE A 165 9.45 1.45 3.59
N LEU A 166 8.56 0.48 3.33
CA LEU A 166 7.97 0.27 2.00
C LEU A 166 7.20 1.50 1.49
N LEU A 167 6.49 2.21 2.36
CA LEU A 167 5.79 3.44 1.99
C LEU A 167 6.78 4.55 1.60
N THR A 168 7.89 4.68 2.32
CA THR A 168 8.92 5.70 2.02
C THR A 168 9.68 5.38 0.74
N THR A 169 10.00 4.11 0.49
CA THR A 169 10.61 3.68 -0.77
C THR A 169 9.63 3.85 -1.94
N PHE A 170 8.34 3.61 -1.72
CA PHE A 170 7.29 3.92 -2.69
C PHE A 170 7.26 5.40 -3.07
N LEU A 171 7.23 6.31 -2.09
CA LEU A 171 7.17 7.75 -2.36
C LEU A 171 8.39 8.23 -3.17
N THR A 172 9.58 7.72 -2.83
CA THR A 172 10.82 8.14 -3.49
C THR A 172 10.95 7.58 -4.92
N LEU A 173 10.56 6.33 -5.16
CA LEU A 173 10.55 5.74 -6.50
C LEU A 173 9.50 6.40 -7.40
N PHE A 174 8.30 6.67 -6.86
CA PHE A 174 7.24 7.33 -7.61
C PHE A 174 7.62 8.77 -8.01
N LEU A 175 8.23 9.53 -7.09
CA LEU A 175 8.74 10.86 -7.38
C LEU A 175 9.86 10.81 -8.43
N SER A 176 10.80 9.87 -8.30
CA SER A 176 11.90 9.71 -9.26
C SER A 176 11.40 9.34 -10.67
N PHE A 177 10.41 8.44 -10.75
CA PHE A 177 9.79 8.05 -12.02
C PHE A 177 8.95 9.17 -12.64
N SER A 178 8.21 9.92 -11.82
CA SER A 178 7.46 11.10 -12.26
C SER A 178 8.39 12.18 -12.82
N ILE A 179 9.52 12.44 -12.14
CA ILE A 179 10.54 13.38 -12.63
C ILE A 179 11.17 12.88 -13.94
N HIS A 180 11.50 11.59 -14.03
CA HIS A 180 12.06 11.01 -15.25
C HIS A 180 11.11 11.10 -16.44
N THR A 181 9.83 10.77 -16.25
CA THR A 181 8.82 10.87 -17.31
C THR A 181 8.58 12.31 -17.75
N VAL A 182 8.51 13.27 -16.82
CA VAL A 182 8.38 14.70 -17.14
C VAL A 182 9.58 15.21 -17.93
N ASN A 183 10.81 14.86 -17.51
CA ASN A 183 12.03 15.26 -18.23
C ASN A 183 12.08 14.65 -19.64
N LYS A 184 11.72 13.38 -19.79
CA LYS A 184 11.64 12.72 -21.11
C LYS A 184 10.58 13.37 -22.00
N LEU A 185 9.45 13.80 -21.42
CA LEU A 185 8.40 14.53 -22.14
C LEU A 185 8.87 15.93 -22.57
N SER A 186 9.62 16.65 -21.74
CA SER A 186 10.20 17.94 -22.12
C SER A 186 11.23 17.81 -23.25
N ASP A 187 12.07 16.77 -23.21
CA ASP A 187 13.07 16.51 -24.26
C ASP A 187 12.42 16.18 -25.61
N GLN A 188 11.32 15.40 -25.58
CA GLN A 188 10.54 15.12 -26.79
C GLN A 188 9.79 16.36 -27.31
N LYS A 189 9.26 17.20 -26.43
CA LYS A 189 8.61 18.45 -26.82
C LYS A 189 9.60 19.40 -27.50
N GLN A 190 10.82 19.49 -26.99
CA GLN A 190 11.89 20.31 -27.56
C GLN A 190 12.36 19.80 -28.92
N SER A 191 12.50 18.47 -29.07
CA SER A 191 12.82 17.84 -30.35
C SER A 191 11.73 18.10 -31.38
N THR A 192 10.45 17.97 -30.99
CA THR A 192 9.30 18.21 -31.88
C THR A 192 9.23 19.67 -32.34
N TYR A 193 9.53 20.62 -31.45
CA TYR A 193 9.58 22.05 -31.81
C TYR A 193 10.72 22.36 -32.80
N LEU A 194 11.90 21.75 -32.62
CA LEU A 194 13.01 21.88 -33.58
C LEU A 194 12.64 21.32 -34.97
N TYR A 195 11.95 20.18 -35.04
CA TYR A 195 11.47 19.65 -36.31
C TYR A 195 10.43 20.55 -36.98
N GLN A 196 9.51 21.12 -36.19
CA GLN A 196 8.53 22.09 -36.69
C GLN A 196 9.24 23.34 -37.26
N GLN A 197 10.23 23.87 -36.54
CA GLN A 197 10.98 25.05 -36.95
C GLN A 197 11.81 24.79 -38.21
N LEU A 198 12.48 23.63 -38.30
CA LEU A 198 13.21 23.21 -39.51
C LEU A 198 12.29 23.02 -40.72
N TYR A 199 11.08 22.50 -40.51
CA TYR A 199 10.08 22.36 -41.58
C TYR A 199 9.65 23.73 -42.12
N GLU A 200 9.31 24.67 -41.24
CA GLU A 200 8.95 26.04 -41.62
C GLU A 200 10.09 26.75 -42.38
N HIS A 201 11.34 26.65 -41.90
CA HIS A 201 12.49 27.20 -42.60
C HIS A 201 12.74 26.55 -43.97
N SER A 202 12.47 25.25 -44.12
CA SER A 202 12.58 24.56 -45.41
C SER A 202 11.52 24.99 -46.43
N LEU A 203 10.35 25.45 -45.96
CA LEU A 203 9.28 25.96 -46.81
C LEU A 203 9.61 27.35 -47.39
N LEU A 204 10.42 28.14 -46.67
CA LEU A 204 10.88 29.48 -47.06
C LEU A 204 12.08 29.48 -48.03
N LEU A 205 12.72 28.32 -48.24
CA LEU A 205 13.78 28.20 -49.23
C LEU A 205 13.16 28.18 -50.64
N PRO A 206 13.52 29.11 -51.53
CA PRO A 206 13.03 29.07 -52.90
C PRO A 206 13.51 27.77 -53.55
N GLN A 207 12.58 26.93 -53.99
CA GLN A 207 12.89 25.74 -54.79
C GLN A 207 13.50 26.17 -56.13
N LYS A 208 14.80 26.47 -56.13
CA LYS A 208 15.60 26.44 -57.35
C LYS A 208 16.12 25.02 -57.53
N SER A 209 15.60 24.37 -58.56
CA SER A 209 16.14 23.13 -59.11
C SER A 209 17.65 23.29 -59.32
N PHE A 210 18.45 22.72 -58.41
CA PHE A 210 19.87 22.53 -58.61
C PHE A 210 20.06 21.17 -59.26
N LYS A 211 20.68 21.14 -60.45
CA LYS A 211 21.16 19.90 -61.06
C LYS A 211 22.14 19.25 -60.10
N SER A 212 21.95 17.95 -59.87
CA SER A 212 22.73 17.09 -58.99
C SER A 212 24.23 17.18 -59.29
N VAL A 213 24.90 18.04 -58.54
CA VAL A 213 26.33 17.94 -58.25
C VAL A 213 26.39 17.40 -56.83
N GLU A 214 27.17 16.34 -56.65
CA GLU A 214 27.35 15.59 -55.41
C GLU A 214 27.76 16.54 -54.26
N LEU A 215 26.76 17.00 -53.52
CA LEU A 215 26.91 17.92 -52.40
C LEU A 215 27.05 17.08 -51.13
N GLN A 216 28.28 16.96 -50.64
CA GLN A 216 28.54 16.42 -49.31
C GLN A 216 28.19 17.49 -48.28
N ILE A 217 27.11 17.27 -47.52
CA ILE A 217 26.73 18.13 -46.39
C ILE A 217 27.42 17.55 -45.15
N THR A 218 28.34 18.30 -44.56
CA THR A 218 28.99 17.97 -43.30
C THR A 218 28.55 19.01 -42.27
N SER A 219 27.89 18.59 -41.20
CA SER A 219 27.56 19.44 -40.06
C SER A 219 28.70 19.34 -39.03
N GLU A 220 29.28 20.46 -38.66
CA GLU A 220 30.33 20.54 -37.65
C GLU A 220 29.83 21.45 -36.52
N GLN A 221 29.71 20.92 -35.29
CA GLN A 221 29.35 21.72 -34.13
C GLN A 221 30.59 22.42 -33.59
N ILE A 222 30.60 23.75 -33.63
CA ILE A 222 31.55 24.55 -32.86
C ILE A 222 30.73 25.46 -31.94
N GLU A 223 30.91 25.25 -30.64
CA GLU A 223 30.49 26.10 -29.52
C GLU A 223 29.24 26.98 -29.75
N LYS A 224 28.07 26.36 -29.55
CA LYS A 224 26.73 26.97 -29.39
C LYS A 224 26.03 27.62 -30.60
N GLU A 225 26.51 27.47 -31.83
CA GLU A 225 25.72 27.79 -33.04
C GLU A 225 25.87 26.69 -34.12
N LEU A 226 24.75 26.25 -34.72
CA LEU A 226 24.76 25.22 -35.76
C LEU A 226 24.90 25.88 -37.14
N VAL A 227 26.10 25.88 -37.69
CA VAL A 227 26.41 26.46 -39.01
C VAL A 227 26.28 25.38 -40.08
N LEU A 228 25.40 25.57 -41.08
CA LEU A 228 25.33 24.68 -42.23
C LEU A 228 26.29 25.14 -43.33
N CYS A 229 27.21 24.24 -43.68
CA CYS A 229 28.14 24.43 -44.79
C CYS A 229 27.81 23.49 -45.95
N ALA A 230 27.70 24.06 -47.15
CA ALA A 230 27.67 23.32 -48.40
C ALA A 230 29.03 23.43 -49.09
N ALA A 231 29.61 22.29 -49.46
CA ALA A 231 30.89 22.23 -50.16
C ALA A 231 30.72 21.60 -51.55
N THR A 232 31.21 22.29 -52.57
CA THR A 232 31.55 21.72 -53.89
C THR A 232 33.08 21.67 -54.02
N PRO A 233 33.65 20.85 -54.91
CA PRO A 233 35.11 20.68 -55.03
C PRO A 233 35.90 21.98 -55.29
N THR A 234 35.23 23.07 -55.66
CA THR A 234 35.85 24.39 -55.92
C THR A 234 35.37 25.51 -55.00
N LYS A 235 34.36 25.30 -54.14
CA LYS A 235 33.84 26.38 -53.27
C LYS A 235 33.10 25.85 -52.04
N LYS A 236 33.38 26.43 -50.88
CA LYS A 236 32.67 26.20 -49.61
C LYS A 236 31.85 27.44 -49.26
N ILE A 237 30.55 27.27 -49.02
CA ILE A 237 29.64 28.33 -48.60
C ILE A 237 29.02 27.90 -47.28
N CYS A 238 29.20 28.71 -46.23
CA CYS A 238 28.68 28.45 -44.90
C CYS A 238 27.71 29.55 -44.50
N THR A 239 26.60 29.14 -43.90
CA THR A 239 25.57 30.05 -43.38
C THR A 239 25.46 29.80 -41.89
N LYS A 240 25.68 30.87 -41.10
CA LYS A 240 25.46 30.88 -39.65
C LYS A 240 23.97 30.87 -39.34
#